data_AF-A0A2S6NFQ5-F1
#
_entry.id   AF-A0A2S6NFQ5-F1
#
_cell.length_a   1.000
_cell.length_b   1.000
_cell.length_c   1.000
_cell.angle_alpha   90.00
_cell.angle_beta   90.00
_cell.angle_gamma   90.00
#
_symmetry.space_group_name_H-M   'P 1'
#
loop_
_entity.id
_entity.type
_entity.pdbx_description
1 polymer ?
#
loop_
_entity_poly.entity_id
_entity_poly.type
_entity_poly.pdbx_seq_one_letter_code
_entity_poly.pdbx_strand_id
1 'polypeptide(L)' 'MLAQELKSSARAGQNLIAELGLRELTGRRRYRAWGIL' A
#
# COMPACT_ATOMS: atom_id res chain seq x y z
N MET A 1 -0.60 -6.97 4.67
CA MET A 1 -0.18 -5.65 4.12
C MET A 1 0.93 -5.90 3.12
N LEU A 2 1.04 -5.18 2.00
CA LEU A 2 2.09 -5.43 0.99
C LEU A 2 3.50 -5.58 1.61
N ALA A 3 3.82 -4.71 2.57
CA ALA A 3 5.06 -4.79 3.33
C ALA A 3 5.22 -6.09 4.14
N GLN A 4 4.15 -6.63 4.75
CA GLN A 4 4.20 -7.92 5.45
C GLN A 4 4.37 -9.09 4.48
N GLU A 5 3.67 -9.08 3.35
CA GLU A 5 3.79 -10.14 2.33
C GLU A 5 5.20 -10.17 1.74
N LEU A 6 5.78 -8.99 1.49
CA LEU A 6 7.13 -8.83 1.00
C LEU A 6 8.21 -8.92 2.09
N LYS A 7 7.83 -9.17 3.37
CA LYS A 7 8.72 -9.12 4.54
C LYS A 7 9.61 -7.87 4.57
N SER A 8 9.07 -6.75 4.10
CA SER A 8 9.74 -5.47 3.98
C SER A 8 9.17 -4.46 4.98
N SER A 9 9.81 -3.30 5.08
CA SER A 9 9.31 -2.23 5.93
C SER A 9 8.02 -1.63 5.38
N ALA A 10 7.16 -1.10 6.27
CA ALA A 10 5.95 -0.39 5.85
C ALA A 10 6.26 0.74 4.85
N ARG A 11 7.40 1.41 5.00
CA ARG A 11 7.85 2.47 4.11
C ARG A 11 8.28 1.95 2.74
N ALA A 12 8.95 0.80 2.67
CA ALA A 12 9.27 0.16 1.40
C ALA A 12 8.00 -0.21 0.62
N GLY A 13 6.98 -0.75 1.30
CA GLY A 13 5.68 -1.02 0.69
C GLY A 13 4.99 0.25 0.17
N GLN A 14 5.03 1.34 0.92
CA GLN A 14 4.46 2.63 0.48
C GLN A 14 5.19 3.23 -0.72
N ASN A 15 6.52 3.12 -0.76
CA ASN A 15 7.32 3.58 -1.90
C ASN A 15 6.99 2.81 -3.17
N LEU A 16 6.89 1.47 -3.10
CA LEU A 16 6.50 0.64 -4.25
C LEU A 16 5.11 1.05 -4.79
N ILE A 17 4.15 1.28 -3.89
CA ILE A 17 2.80 1.72 -4.25
C ILE A 17 2.86 3.06 -4.98
N ALA A 18 3.68 4.01 -4.50
CA ALA A 18 3.86 5.31 -5.14
C ALA A 18 4.55 5.21 -6.52
N GLU A 19 5.58 4.37 -6.65
CA GLU A 19 6.27 4.10 -7.93
C GLU A 19 5.32 3.51 -8.99
N LEU A 20 4.34 2.72 -8.56
CA LEU A 20 3.32 2.16 -9.42
C LEU A 20 2.19 3.14 -9.77
N GLY A 21 2.25 4.40 -9.31
CA GLY A 21 1.19 5.39 -9.50
C GLY A 21 -0.11 5.05 -8.76
N LEU A 22 -0.02 4.16 -7.77
CA LEU A 22 -1.15 3.73 -6.96
C LEU A 22 -1.17 4.52 -5.65
N ARG A 23 -2.35 4.66 -5.05
CA ARG A 23 -2.49 5.21 -3.70
C ARG A 23 -3.26 4.25 -2.81
N GLU A 24 -2.70 3.98 -1.63
CA GLU A 24 -3.40 3.20 -0.61
C GLU A 24 -4.49 4.07 0.06
N LEU A 25 -5.76 3.75 -0.22
CA LEU A 25 -6.90 4.35 0.49
C LEU A 25 -7.16 3.52 1.74
N THR A 26 -6.51 3.92 2.83
CA THR A 26 -6.70 3.25 4.12
C THR A 26 -8.04 3.66 4.75
N GLY A 27 -9.09 2.91 4.43
CA GLY A 27 -10.36 2.99 5.16
C GLY A 27 -10.18 2.48 6.60
N ARG A 28 -10.96 3.01 7.55
CA ARG A 28 -10.95 2.64 8.99
C ARG A 28 -11.34 1.17 9.29
N ARG A 29 -11.44 0.28 8.29
CA ARG A 29 -11.80 -1.14 8.42
C ARG A 29 -11.01 -2.03 7.47
N ARG A 30 -11.14 -3.36 7.69
CA ARG A 30 -10.43 -4.51 7.09
C ARG A 30 -10.29 -4.54 5.56
N TYR A 31 -11.00 -3.67 4.84
CA TYR A 31 -10.89 -3.55 3.39
C TYR A 31 -10.14 -2.26 3.08
N ARG A 32 -8.90 -2.41 2.61
CA ARG A 32 -8.11 -1.33 2.02
C ARG A 32 -8.24 -1.46 0.52
N ALA A 33 -8.79 -0.42 -0.11
CA ALA A 33 -8.84 -0.31 -1.55
C ALA A 33 -7.62 0.47 -2.03
N TRP A 34 -7.18 0.19 -3.25
CA TRP A 34 -6.17 0.98 -3.94
C TRP A 34 -6.85 1.76 -5.07
N GLY A 35 -6.57 3.06 -5.14
CA GLY A 35 -6.99 3.91 -6.25
C GLY A 35 -5.82 4.12 -7.21
N ILE A 36 -6.13 4.29 -8.49
CA ILE A 36 -5.21 4.91 -9.45
C ILE A 36 -5.24 6.42 -9.18
N LEU A 37 -4.07 7.05 -9.12
CA LEU A 37 -3.96 8.51 -9.04
C LEU A 37 -4.23 9.20 -10.37
#